data_AF-A0A962J4U1-F1
#
_entry.id   AF-A0A962J4U1-F1
#
_cell.length_a   1.000
_cell.length_b   1.000
_cell.length_c   1.000
_cell.angle_alpha   90.00
_cell.angle_beta   90.00
_cell.angle_gamma   90.00
#
_symmetry.space_group_name_H-M   'P 1'
#
loop_
_entity.id
_entity.type
_entity.pdbx_description
1 polymer ?
#
loop_
_entity_poly.entity_id
_entity_poly.type
_entity_poly.pdbx_seq_one_letter_code
_entity_poly.pdbx_strand_id
1 'polypeptide(L)'
;KLLQKLAVNHTLSPYETCPWFFYDEQRGISCSAEVRMGPGGDDIEAEIQFIQDESNENDNAGEDSAGGPQQILWMRAQPAGDGKWSPKALRIKDHDYVNEFHGWEEKGCDFFRSCVESINMGELPDIDTLIETNMQDESSGGGGRGRVGRKSPKVKPGQLMGMKR
;
A
#
# COMPACT_ATOMS: atom_id res chain seq x y z
N LYS A 1 17.87 3.90 5.90
CA LYS A 1 17.90 2.52 6.48
C LYS A 1 16.61 1.81 6.06
N LEU A 2 16.58 0.48 5.90
CA LEU A 2 15.37 -0.22 5.37
C LEU A 2 14.11 0.08 6.19
N LEU A 3 14.19 0.02 7.52
CA LEU A 3 13.06 0.34 8.41
C LEU A 3 12.45 1.72 8.13
N GLN A 4 13.27 2.75 7.91
CA GLN A 4 12.79 4.09 7.54
C GLN A 4 12.11 4.11 6.16
N LYS A 5 12.60 3.29 5.21
CA LYS A 5 11.92 3.15 3.90
C LYS A 5 10.55 2.49 4.07
N LEU A 6 10.36 1.66 5.08
CA LEU A 6 9.10 1.04 5.49
C LEU A 6 8.33 1.87 6.55
N ALA A 7 8.56 3.18 6.62
CA ALA A 7 7.91 4.11 7.56
C ALA A 7 8.16 3.86 9.07
N VAL A 8 9.04 2.92 9.43
CA VAL A 8 9.43 2.66 10.83
C VAL A 8 10.58 3.59 11.23
N ASN A 9 10.31 4.48 12.17
CA ASN A 9 11.24 5.54 12.60
C ASN A 9 12.20 5.12 13.73
N HIS A 10 12.12 3.89 14.21
CA HIS A 10 12.97 3.32 15.25
C HIS A 10 13.55 1.97 14.80
N THR A 11 14.46 1.42 15.60
CA THR A 11 14.98 0.06 15.38
C THR A 11 14.06 -0.93 16.07
N LEU A 12 13.65 -1.97 15.35
CA LEU A 12 12.87 -3.07 15.91
C LEU A 12 13.79 -4.09 16.58
N SER A 13 13.45 -4.45 17.81
CA SER A 13 14.01 -5.57 18.57
C SER A 13 13.39 -6.90 18.09
N PRO A 14 13.98 -8.06 18.39
CA PRO A 14 13.34 -9.35 18.09
C PRO A 14 11.91 -9.41 18.65
N TYR A 15 10.98 -9.93 17.86
CA TYR A 15 9.53 -10.00 18.15
C TYR A 15 8.80 -8.64 18.18
N GLU A 16 9.47 -7.52 17.91
CA GLU A 16 8.83 -6.22 17.89
C GLU A 16 8.07 -6.01 16.57
N THR A 17 6.87 -5.44 16.68
CA THR A 17 5.99 -5.11 15.56
C THR A 17 5.62 -3.64 15.61
N CYS A 18 5.64 -2.98 14.46
CA CYS A 18 5.11 -1.63 14.26
C CYS A 18 3.85 -1.72 13.38
N PRO A 19 2.65 -1.60 13.97
CA PRO A 19 1.39 -1.70 13.24
C PRO A 19 0.80 -0.33 12.87
N TRP A 20 0.02 -0.31 11.80
CA TRP A 20 -0.88 0.75 11.38
C TRP A 20 -2.24 0.15 11.05
N PHE A 21 -3.31 0.87 11.38
CA PHE A 21 -4.67 0.37 11.20
C PHE A 21 -5.61 1.52 10.83
N PHE A 22 -6.49 1.25 9.88
CA PHE A 22 -7.59 2.14 9.52
C PHE A 22 -8.85 1.33 9.19
N TYR A 23 -10.01 1.81 9.63
CA TYR A 23 -11.31 1.22 9.31
C TYR A 23 -12.15 2.20 8.51
N ASP A 24 -12.58 1.79 7.33
CA ASP A 24 -13.51 2.53 6.48
C ASP A 24 -14.94 2.05 6.76
N GLU A 25 -15.65 2.78 7.61
CA GLU A 25 -17.06 2.50 7.97
C GLU A 25 -18.00 2.50 6.76
N GLN A 26 -17.72 3.30 5.72
CA GLN A 26 -18.61 3.41 4.56
C GLN A 26 -18.53 2.17 3.68
N ARG A 27 -17.36 1.55 3.61
CA ARG A 27 -17.10 0.36 2.79
C ARG A 27 -17.14 -0.94 3.60
N GLY A 28 -17.09 -0.87 4.93
CA GLY A 28 -16.97 -2.05 5.80
C GLY A 28 -15.63 -2.76 5.61
N ILE A 29 -14.53 -2.00 5.42
CA ILE A 29 -13.20 -2.54 5.15
C ILE A 29 -12.21 -2.03 6.20
N SER A 30 -11.53 -2.94 6.88
CA SER A 30 -10.37 -2.66 7.69
C SER A 30 -9.09 -2.85 6.88
N CYS A 31 -8.19 -1.87 6.90
CA CYS A 31 -6.84 -1.96 6.38
C CYS A 31 -5.86 -2.08 7.54
N SER A 32 -5.14 -3.19 7.59
CA SER A 32 -4.04 -3.43 8.51
C SER A 32 -2.72 -3.39 7.74
N ALA A 33 -1.74 -2.63 8.22
CA ALA A 33 -0.37 -2.68 7.74
C ALA A 33 0.57 -2.88 8.92
N GLU A 34 1.61 -3.69 8.77
CA GLU A 34 2.59 -3.90 9.84
C GLU A 34 3.99 -4.16 9.31
N VAL A 35 4.99 -3.82 10.13
CA VAL A 35 6.37 -4.27 9.96
C VAL A 35 6.77 -5.00 11.24
N ARG A 36 7.18 -6.26 11.12
CA ARG A 36 7.58 -7.11 12.25
C ARG A 36 9.01 -7.60 12.10
N MET A 37 9.73 -7.67 13.21
CA MET A 37 11.05 -8.29 13.31
C MET A 37 10.91 -9.74 13.79
N GLY A 38 11.51 -10.66 13.04
CA GLY A 38 11.54 -12.07 13.38
C GLY A 38 12.27 -12.36 14.70
N PRO A 39 12.10 -13.57 15.25
CA PRO A 39 12.67 -13.98 16.54
C PRO A 39 14.21 -13.94 16.58
N GLY A 40 14.86 -14.16 15.44
CA GLY A 40 16.32 -14.14 15.32
C GLY A 40 16.93 -12.75 15.17
N GLY A 41 16.11 -11.70 14.99
CA GLY A 41 16.61 -10.36 14.65
C GLY A 41 17.24 -10.26 13.25
N ASP A 42 17.01 -11.26 12.40
CA ASP A 42 17.63 -11.49 11.09
C ASP A 42 16.62 -11.59 9.94
N ASP A 43 15.35 -11.27 10.23
CA ASP A 43 14.27 -11.25 9.25
C ASP A 43 13.31 -10.11 9.58
N ILE A 44 13.01 -9.28 8.60
CA ILE A 44 11.98 -8.26 8.68
C ILE A 44 10.88 -8.67 7.71
N GLU A 45 9.64 -8.66 8.18
CA GLU A 45 8.47 -8.86 7.35
C GLU A 45 7.62 -7.59 7.37
N ALA A 46 7.20 -7.15 6.19
CA ALA A 46 6.23 -6.07 6.03
C ALA A 46 4.98 -6.63 5.36
N GLU A 47 3.82 -6.29 5.90
CA GLU A 47 2.54 -6.90 5.54
C GLU A 47 1.45 -5.84 5.41
N ILE A 48 0.57 -6.00 4.42
CA ILE A 48 -0.67 -5.23 4.30
C ILE A 48 -1.81 -6.19 3.99
N GLN A 49 -2.91 -6.08 4.74
CA GLN A 49 -4.12 -6.88 4.56
C GLN A 49 -5.37 -6.00 4.57
N PHE A 50 -6.33 -6.34 3.72
CA PHE A 50 -7.69 -5.82 3.79
C PHE A 50 -8.61 -6.88 4.40
N ILE A 51 -9.41 -6.50 5.39
CA ILE A 51 -10.36 -7.38 6.06
C ILE A 51 -11.74 -6.76 5.85
N GLN A 52 -12.63 -7.49 5.18
CA GLN A 52 -14.00 -7.06 4.95
C GLN A 52 -14.89 -7.53 6.10
N ASP A 53 -15.85 -6.71 6.50
CA ASP A 53 -16.89 -7.14 7.43
C ASP A 53 -17.79 -8.20 6.76
N GLU A 54 -18.28 -9.18 7.53
CA GLU A 54 -19.07 -10.32 7.03
C GLU A 54 -20.47 -9.94 6.46
N SER A 55 -20.75 -8.65 6.25
CA SER A 55 -22.05 -8.15 5.80
C SER A 55 -22.04 -7.77 4.33
N ASN A 56 -22.21 -8.76 3.45
CA ASN A 56 -23.09 -8.68 2.26
C ASN A 56 -23.21 -10.05 1.59
N GLU A 57 -24.15 -10.86 2.06
CA GLU A 57 -24.65 -12.09 1.39
C GLU A 57 -25.34 -11.82 0.03
N ASN A 58 -25.03 -10.73 -0.69
CA ASN A 58 -25.85 -10.32 -1.84
C ASN A 58 -25.14 -9.75 -3.07
N ASP A 59 -23.81 -9.80 -3.14
CA ASP A 59 -23.13 -9.57 -4.40
C ASP A 59 -22.56 -10.88 -4.92
N ASN A 60 -22.73 -11.13 -6.22
CA ASN A 60 -22.20 -12.26 -6.97
C ASN A 60 -20.68 -12.26 -6.90
N ALA A 61 -20.17 -12.66 -5.75
CA ALA A 61 -18.76 -12.68 -5.47
C ALA A 61 -18.24 -13.99 -6.06
N GLY A 62 -17.40 -13.87 -7.08
CA GLY A 62 -16.70 -15.01 -7.67
C GLY A 62 -15.98 -15.83 -6.60
N GLU A 63 -15.46 -16.99 -7.01
CA GLU A 63 -14.80 -18.02 -6.19
C GLU A 63 -13.74 -17.53 -5.16
N ASP A 64 -13.36 -16.25 -5.20
CA ASP A 64 -12.34 -15.59 -4.37
C ASP A 64 -12.90 -14.85 -3.12
N SER A 65 -14.21 -14.84 -2.86
CA SER A 65 -14.81 -14.11 -1.71
C SER A 65 -15.10 -14.99 -0.50
N ALA A 66 -14.15 -15.86 -0.17
CA ALA A 66 -14.20 -16.65 1.05
C ALA A 66 -13.74 -15.81 2.27
N GLY A 67 -14.57 -14.86 2.73
CA GLY A 67 -14.65 -14.28 4.10
C GLY A 67 -13.37 -13.95 4.91
N GLY A 68 -12.19 -14.00 4.33
CA GLY A 68 -10.90 -13.92 5.02
C GLY A 68 -10.13 -12.66 4.66
N PRO A 69 -9.03 -12.37 5.38
CA PRO A 69 -8.14 -11.28 5.05
C PRO A 69 -7.61 -11.42 3.62
N GLN A 70 -7.78 -10.39 2.81
CA GLN A 70 -7.16 -10.27 1.51
C GLN A 70 -5.72 -9.79 1.69
N GLN A 71 -4.75 -10.60 1.27
CA GLN A 71 -3.34 -10.23 1.26
C GLN A 71 -3.08 -9.18 0.18
N ILE A 72 -2.70 -7.98 0.60
CA ILE A 72 -2.40 -6.88 -0.33
C ILE A 72 -0.91 -6.81 -0.63
N LEU A 73 -0.06 -6.83 0.40
CA LEU A 73 1.39 -6.84 0.24
C LEU A 73 2.00 -7.82 1.24
N TRP A 74 3.00 -8.56 0.77
CA TRP A 74 3.89 -9.36 1.60
C TRP A 74 5.33 -9.17 1.14
N MET A 75 6.17 -8.59 2.00
CA MET A 75 7.59 -8.35 1.73
C MET A 75 8.43 -8.94 2.86
N ARG A 76 9.54 -9.60 2.51
CA ARG A 76 10.55 -10.05 3.48
C ARG A 76 11.93 -9.51 3.15
N ALA A 77 12.68 -9.16 4.17
CA ALA A 77 14.05 -8.67 4.05
C ALA A 77 14.97 -9.33 5.07
N GLN A 78 16.21 -9.54 4.66
CA GLN A 78 17.25 -10.17 5.47
C GLN A 78 18.54 -9.33 5.47
N PRO A 79 19.42 -9.50 6.47
CA PRO A 79 20.75 -8.90 6.45
C PRO A 79 21.54 -9.35 5.22
N ALA A 80 22.13 -8.38 4.53
CA ALA A 80 23.13 -8.58 3.50
C ALA A 80 24.54 -8.60 4.12
N GLY A 81 25.52 -9.11 3.38
CA GLY A 81 26.90 -9.26 3.86
C GLY A 81 27.62 -7.95 4.21
N ASP A 82 27.09 -6.80 3.83
CA ASP A 82 27.62 -5.47 4.14
C ASP A 82 26.96 -4.83 5.39
N GLY A 83 26.19 -5.61 6.15
CA GLY A 83 25.46 -5.14 7.32
C GLY A 83 24.24 -4.27 7.00
N LYS A 84 23.86 -4.15 5.72
CA LYS A 84 22.59 -3.55 5.32
C LYS A 84 21.50 -4.61 5.26
N TRP A 85 20.26 -4.16 5.20
CA TRP A 85 19.11 -5.04 4.96
C TRP A 85 18.69 -4.94 3.51
N SER A 86 18.33 -6.09 2.93
CA SER A 86 17.93 -6.20 1.52
C SER A 86 16.63 -7.02 1.44
N PRO A 87 15.57 -6.48 0.79
CA PRO A 87 14.40 -7.28 0.44
C PRO A 87 14.79 -8.51 -0.38
N LYS A 88 14.17 -9.65 -0.06
CA LYS A 88 14.37 -10.96 -0.69
C LYS A 88 13.10 -11.52 -1.30
N ALA A 89 11.95 -11.04 -0.87
CA ALA A 89 10.65 -11.38 -1.41
C ALA A 89 9.75 -10.16 -1.45
N LEU A 90 8.92 -10.05 -2.48
CA LEU A 90 7.86 -9.06 -2.61
C LEU A 90 6.71 -9.66 -3.41
N ARG A 91 5.54 -9.73 -2.78
CA ARG A 91 4.28 -10.06 -3.43
C ARG A 91 3.28 -8.94 -3.21
N ILE A 92 2.54 -8.56 -4.24
CA ILE A 92 1.43 -7.60 -4.15
C ILE A 92 0.24 -8.21 -4.88
N LYS A 93 -0.92 -8.34 -4.20
CA LYS A 93 -2.12 -9.04 -4.73
C LYS A 93 -1.76 -10.39 -5.38
N ASP A 94 -1.04 -11.23 -4.65
CA ASP A 94 -0.54 -12.56 -5.08
C ASP A 94 0.43 -12.58 -6.29
N HIS A 95 0.78 -11.44 -6.87
CA HIS A 95 1.78 -11.34 -7.92
C HIS A 95 3.18 -11.16 -7.34
N ASP A 96 4.14 -11.98 -7.77
CA ASP A 96 5.54 -11.97 -7.32
C ASP A 96 6.37 -10.99 -8.17
N TYR A 97 6.88 -9.95 -7.54
CA TYR A 97 7.65 -8.88 -8.18
C TYR A 97 9.16 -9.09 -8.10
N VAL A 98 9.63 -10.21 -7.53
CA VAL A 98 11.06 -10.46 -7.34
C VAL A 98 11.77 -10.53 -8.70
N ASN A 99 12.71 -9.61 -8.91
CA ASN A 99 13.51 -9.48 -10.14
C ASN A 99 12.70 -9.21 -11.42
N GLU A 100 11.43 -8.81 -11.31
CA GLU A 100 10.61 -8.53 -12.48
C GLU A 100 11.10 -7.29 -13.25
N PHE A 101 11.59 -6.29 -12.53
CA PHE A 101 12.24 -5.10 -13.09
C PHE A 101 13.32 -4.55 -12.15
N HIS A 102 14.15 -3.65 -12.66
CA HIS A 102 15.22 -3.04 -11.88
C HIS A 102 14.66 -2.17 -10.74
N GLY A 103 15.17 -2.36 -9.52
CA GLY A 103 14.79 -1.57 -8.34
C GLY A 103 13.43 -1.94 -7.74
N TRP A 104 12.93 -3.16 -8.00
CA TRP A 104 11.70 -3.68 -7.40
C TRP A 104 11.71 -3.60 -5.87
N GLU A 105 12.87 -3.73 -5.23
CA GLU A 105 13.00 -3.62 -3.77
C GLU A 105 12.63 -2.22 -3.26
N GLU A 106 13.12 -1.18 -3.93
CA GLU A 106 12.87 0.21 -3.55
C GLU A 106 11.42 0.60 -3.85
N LYS A 107 10.93 0.21 -5.03
CA LYS A 107 9.54 0.43 -5.43
C LYS A 107 8.54 -0.27 -4.50
N GLY A 108 8.86 -1.49 -4.04
CA GLY A 108 8.05 -2.17 -3.03
C GLY A 108 8.02 -1.43 -1.69
N CYS A 109 9.15 -0.85 -1.26
CA CYS A 109 9.18 -0.04 -0.03
C CYS A 109 8.36 1.26 -0.20
N ASP A 110 8.40 1.88 -1.37
CA ASP A 110 7.65 3.10 -1.68
C ASP A 110 6.14 2.83 -1.77
N PHE A 111 5.75 1.68 -2.35
CA PHE A 111 4.38 1.20 -2.33
C PHE A 111 3.88 1.02 -0.89
N PHE A 112 4.64 0.30 -0.05
CA PHE A 112 4.28 0.10 1.36
C PHE A 112 4.11 1.43 2.10
N ARG A 113 5.07 2.35 1.92
CA ARG A 113 5.03 3.69 2.54
C ARG A 113 3.81 4.48 2.09
N SER A 114 3.45 4.42 0.80
CA SER A 114 2.26 5.10 0.27
C SER A 114 0.97 4.58 0.91
N CYS A 115 0.87 3.28 1.18
CA CYS A 115 -0.24 2.71 1.93
C CYS A 115 -0.27 3.22 3.37
N VAL A 116 0.87 3.19 4.08
CA VAL A 116 0.97 3.73 5.45
C VAL A 116 0.63 5.21 5.50
N GLU A 117 1.04 6.00 4.51
CA GLU A 117 0.67 7.42 4.40
C GLU A 117 -0.85 7.59 4.27
N SER A 118 -1.50 6.78 3.43
CA SER A 118 -2.96 6.80 3.27
C SER A 118 -3.68 6.46 4.58
N ILE A 119 -3.22 5.41 5.28
CA ILE A 119 -3.73 5.02 6.61
C ILE A 119 -3.59 6.18 7.61
N ASN A 120 -2.43 6.84 7.66
CA ASN A 120 -2.20 7.98 8.54
C ASN A 120 -3.04 9.22 8.18
N MET A 121 -3.48 9.33 6.93
CA MET A 121 -4.45 10.36 6.49
C MET A 121 -5.89 10.00 6.80
N GLY A 122 -6.15 8.80 7.35
CA GLY A 122 -7.50 8.31 7.63
C GLY A 122 -8.27 7.97 6.35
N GLU A 123 -7.57 7.45 5.34
CA GLU A 123 -8.15 7.03 4.06
C GLU A 123 -7.72 5.61 3.72
N LEU A 124 -8.60 4.85 3.06
CA LEU A 124 -8.26 3.52 2.55
C LEU A 124 -7.31 3.66 1.34
N PRO A 125 -6.16 2.96 1.31
CA PRO A 125 -5.24 3.03 0.19
C PRO A 125 -5.87 2.55 -1.13
N ASP A 126 -5.70 3.32 -2.21
CA ASP A 126 -6.09 2.89 -3.57
C ASP A 126 -5.01 1.99 -4.17
N ILE A 127 -5.13 0.69 -3.95
CA ILE A 127 -4.09 -0.29 -4.28
C ILE A 127 -3.77 -0.33 -5.77
N ASP A 128 -4.79 -0.29 -6.63
CA ASP A 128 -4.58 -0.36 -8.08
C ASP A 128 -3.82 0.86 -8.59
N THR A 129 -4.20 2.05 -8.13
CA THR A 129 -3.48 3.29 -8.46
C THR A 129 -2.05 3.28 -7.94
N LEU A 130 -1.83 2.71 -6.74
CA LEU A 130 -0.49 2.61 -6.15
C LEU A 130 0.40 1.60 -6.88
N ILE A 131 -0.14 0.48 -7.37
CA ILE A 131 0.59 -0.46 -8.23
C ILE A 131 0.98 0.24 -9.53
N GLU A 132 0.03 0.91 -10.20
CA GLU A 132 0.30 1.64 -11.44
C GLU A 132 1.36 2.74 -11.26
N THR A 133 1.39 3.40 -10.10
CA THR A 133 2.32 4.50 -9.86
C THR A 133 3.71 4.00 -9.49
N ASN A 134 3.79 2.98 -8.62
CA ASN A 134 5.06 2.59 -7.99
C ASN A 134 5.72 1.38 -8.67
N MET A 135 4.94 0.47 -9.26
CA MET A 135 5.42 -0.85 -9.72
C MET A 135 5.59 -0.97 -11.24
N GLN A 136 5.85 0.14 -11.94
CA GLN A 136 6.12 0.15 -13.39
C GLN A 136 7.61 0.18 -13.70
N ASP A 137 8.06 -0.46 -14.78
CA ASP A 137 9.43 -0.31 -15.27
C ASP A 137 9.62 1.03 -16.01
N GLU A 138 10.65 1.80 -15.64
CA GLU A 138 10.94 3.11 -16.24
C GLU A 138 11.37 3.01 -17.71
N SER A 139 11.67 1.79 -18.18
CA SER A 139 11.93 1.46 -19.59
C SER A 139 10.71 1.63 -20.49
N SER A 140 9.49 1.73 -19.93
CA SER A 140 8.28 2.04 -20.69
C SER A 140 8.16 3.56 -20.90
N GLY A 141 9.10 4.11 -21.68
CA GLY A 141 9.14 5.52 -22.00
C GLY A 141 7.93 5.97 -22.81
N GLY A 142 7.13 6.89 -22.27
CA GLY A 142 6.24 7.72 -23.09
C GLY A 142 4.99 8.28 -22.43
N GLY A 143 5.13 9.12 -21.40
CA GLY A 143 4.05 10.06 -21.07
C GLY A 143 4.00 10.43 -19.60
N GLY A 144 4.56 11.60 -19.27
CA GLY A 144 4.32 12.23 -17.98
C GLY A 144 2.82 12.47 -17.78
N ARG A 145 2.15 11.57 -17.06
CA ARG A 145 0.85 11.85 -16.44
C ARG A 145 1.16 12.65 -15.17
N GLY A 146 1.10 13.96 -15.35
CA GLY A 146 1.36 14.93 -14.31
C GLY A 146 0.57 14.67 -13.04
N ARG A 147 1.17 15.06 -11.92
CA ARG A 147 0.52 15.28 -10.62
C ARG A 147 -0.94 15.65 -10.82
N VAL A 148 -1.86 14.74 -10.49
CA VAL A 148 -3.27 15.05 -10.29
C VAL A 148 -3.36 15.84 -8.99
N GLY A 149 -2.97 17.11 -9.06
CA GLY A 149 -3.36 18.09 -8.07
C GLY A 149 -4.87 18.17 -8.10
N ARG A 150 -5.51 17.84 -6.98
CA ARG A 150 -6.90 18.16 -6.63
C ARG A 150 -7.25 19.56 -7.18
N LYS A 151 -7.86 19.63 -8.36
CA LYS A 151 -8.52 20.85 -8.82
C LYS A 151 -9.89 20.82 -8.19
N SER A 152 -10.03 21.56 -7.09
CA SER A 152 -11.33 21.98 -6.57
C SER A 152 -12.21 22.45 -7.73
N PRO A 153 -13.52 22.14 -7.75
CA PRO A 153 -14.40 22.56 -8.83
C PRO A 153 -14.37 24.09 -8.94
N LYS A 154 -13.87 24.62 -10.06
CA LYS A 154 -14.01 26.04 -10.38
C LYS A 154 -15.48 26.29 -10.73
N VAL A 155 -16.27 26.64 -9.72
CA VAL A 155 -17.60 27.23 -9.91
C VAL A 155 -17.42 28.47 -10.76
N LYS A 156 -17.98 28.47 -11.98
CA LYS A 156 -18.00 29.64 -12.86
C LYS A 156 -19.01 30.64 -12.29
N PRO A 157 -18.63 31.88 -11.91
CA PRO A 157 -19.56 32.85 -11.33
C PRO A 157 -20.68 33.32 -12.28
N GLY A 158 -20.58 32.99 -13.58
CA GLY A 158 -21.54 33.41 -14.61
C GLY A 158 -22.80 32.56 -14.75
N GLN A 159 -22.96 31.49 -13.96
CA GLN A 159 -24.11 30.56 -14.08
C GLN A 159 -25.12 30.66 -12.92
N LEU A 160 -24.94 31.63 -12.01
CA LEU A 160 -25.81 31.85 -10.84
C LEU A 160 -26.74 33.07 -10.95
N MET A 161 -26.75 33.80 -12.06
CA MET A 161 -27.69 34.91 -12.29
C MET A 161 -28.44 34.75 -13.62
N GLY A 162 -29.45 33.88 -13.60
CA GLY A 162 -30.35 33.66 -14.73
C GLY A 162 -31.66 32.97 -14.36
N MET A 163 -31.99 32.80 -13.07
CA MET A 163 -33.32 32.38 -12.66
C MET A 163 -34.26 33.59 -12.70
N LYS A 164 -34.85 33.79 -13.87
CA LYS A 164 -35.93 34.73 -14.12
C LYS A 164 -37.24 34.10 -13.64
N ARG A 165 -37.88 34.71 -12.65
CA ARG A 165 -39.33 34.95 -12.68
C ARG A 165 -39.56 36.38 -12.23
#